data_AF-A0A8X8FQR8-F1
#
_entry.id   AF-A0A8X8FQR8-F1
#
_cell.length_a   1.000
_cell.length_b   1.000
_cell.length_c   1.000
_cell.angle_alpha   90.00
_cell.angle_beta   90.00
_cell.angle_gamma   90.00
#
_symmetry.space_group_name_H-M   'P 1'
#
loop_
_entity.id
_entity.type
_entity.pdbx_description
1 polymer ?
#
loop_
_entity_poly.entity_id
_entity_poly.type
_entity_poly.pdbx_seq_one_letter_code
_entity_poly.pdbx_strand_id
1 'polypeptide(L)'
;MSRSSSSRLHSLLVEIAAKYSFQLPEEGIKNLAERDRDLLIDVLLQEFSETGVGSDDEPNHRGVEIEEMIDFVGSIADQNRASSE
;
A
#
# COMPACT_ATOMS: atom_id res chain seq x y z
N MET A 1 -7.60 -2.22 -20.17
CA MET A 1 -8.25 -3.09 -19.16
C MET A 1 -7.68 -2.75 -17.77
N SER A 2 -7.89 -1.54 -17.24
CA SER A 2 -7.20 -1.07 -16.00
C SER A 2 -8.12 -0.69 -14.84
N ARG A 3 -9.44 -0.85 -14.96
CA ARG A 3 -10.35 -0.47 -13.86
C ARG A 3 -10.46 -1.52 -12.76
N SER A 4 -10.22 -2.79 -13.10
CA SER A 4 -10.42 -3.93 -12.18
C SER A 4 -9.29 -4.09 -11.17
N SER A 5 -8.04 -3.76 -11.54
CA SER A 5 -6.89 -3.80 -10.62
C SER A 5 -6.98 -2.67 -9.58
N SER A 6 -7.32 -1.46 -9.99
CA SER A 6 -7.45 -0.31 -9.08
C SER A 6 -8.52 -0.53 -8.00
N SER A 7 -9.67 -1.15 -8.32
CA SER A 7 -10.67 -1.48 -7.31
C SER A 7 -10.20 -2.57 -6.35
N ARG A 8 -9.44 -3.56 -6.84
CA ARG A 8 -8.99 -4.70 -6.04
C ARG A 8 -7.88 -4.28 -5.06
N LEU A 9 -6.91 -3.50 -5.53
CA LEU A 9 -5.88 -2.90 -4.68
C LEU A 9 -6.47 -1.95 -3.64
N HIS A 10 -7.50 -1.17 -4.01
CA HIS A 10 -8.20 -0.32 -3.04
C HIS A 10 -8.91 -1.15 -1.95
N SER A 11 -9.60 -2.24 -2.33
CA SER A 11 -10.21 -3.15 -1.36
C SER A 11 -9.17 -3.78 -0.43
N LEU A 12 -8.03 -4.22 -0.97
CA LEU A 12 -6.94 -4.78 -0.19
C LEU A 12 -6.34 -3.74 0.78
N LEU A 13 -6.15 -2.50 0.33
CA LEU A 13 -5.70 -1.39 1.17
C LEU A 13 -6.63 -1.14 2.37
N VAL A 14 -7.94 -1.09 2.12
CA VAL A 14 -8.93 -0.90 3.19
C VAL A 14 -8.94 -2.07 4.17
N GLU A 15 -8.83 -3.30 3.67
CA GLU A 15 -8.76 -4.50 4.49
C GLU A 15 -7.52 -4.48 5.41
N ILE A 16 -6.34 -4.23 4.84
CA ILE A 16 -5.09 -4.18 5.59
C ILE A 16 -5.12 -3.03 6.60
N ALA A 17 -5.54 -1.83 6.18
CA ALA A 17 -5.63 -0.70 7.08
C ALA A 17 -6.55 -0.98 8.27
N ALA A 18 -7.70 -1.63 8.04
CA ALA A 18 -8.60 -2.05 9.11
C ALA A 18 -7.95 -3.10 10.03
N LYS A 19 -7.23 -4.09 9.48
CA LYS A 19 -6.53 -5.13 10.26
C LYS A 19 -5.52 -4.52 11.24
N TYR A 20 -4.76 -3.51 10.81
CA TYR A 20 -3.73 -2.86 11.64
C TYR A 20 -4.24 -1.60 12.36
N SER A 21 -5.55 -1.34 12.35
CA SER A 21 -6.14 -0.11 12.92
C SER A 21 -5.52 1.19 12.38
N PHE A 22 -5.04 1.16 11.14
CA PHE A 22 -4.53 2.32 10.42
C PHE A 22 -5.71 3.12 9.87
N GLN A 23 -5.73 4.43 10.14
CA GLN A 23 -6.79 5.31 9.65
C GLN A 23 -6.45 5.85 8.27
N LEU A 24 -7.16 5.36 7.25
CA LEU A 24 -7.09 5.93 5.91
C LEU A 24 -7.84 7.28 5.87
N PRO A 25 -7.26 8.34 5.30
CA PRO A 25 -7.96 9.60 5.07
C PRO A 25 -9.14 9.42 4.12
N GLU A 26 -10.21 10.19 4.31
CA GLU A 26 -11.35 10.21 3.39
C GLU A 26 -10.95 10.65 1.98
N GLU A 27 -9.95 11.53 1.86
CA GLU A 27 -9.40 11.98 0.57
C GLU A 27 -8.50 10.93 -0.11
N GLY A 28 -8.31 9.77 0.54
CA GLY A 28 -7.45 8.69 0.10
C GLY A 28 -5.96 8.94 0.37
N ILE A 29 -5.12 8.06 -0.17
CA ILE A 29 -3.69 8.02 0.16
C ILE A 29 -2.82 9.08 -0.55
N LYS A 30 -3.40 9.85 -1.48
CA LYS A 30 -2.69 10.90 -2.23
C LYS A 30 -2.24 12.06 -1.35
N ASN A 31 -3.05 12.39 -0.34
CA ASN A 31 -2.83 13.53 0.54
C ASN A 31 -2.31 13.12 1.92
N LEU A 32 -1.84 11.88 2.09
CA LEU A 32 -1.23 11.44 3.34
C LEU A 32 0.01 12.28 3.68
N ALA A 33 0.12 12.68 4.95
CA ALA A 33 1.36 13.23 5.47
C ALA A 33 2.51 12.22 5.30
N GLU A 34 3.74 12.70 5.17
CA GLU A 34 4.92 11.83 4.99
C GLU A 34 5.00 10.75 6.07
N ARG A 35 4.83 11.15 7.33
CA ARG A 35 4.78 10.22 8.46
C ARG A 35 3.71 9.14 8.32
N ASP A 36 2.52 9.50 7.84
CA ASP A 36 1.43 8.53 7.71
C ASP A 36 1.65 7.61 6.49
N ARG A 37 2.36 8.08 5.45
CA ARG A 37 2.83 7.24 4.35
C ARG A 37 3.86 6.22 4.81
N ASP A 38 4.84 6.64 5.62
CA ASP A 38 5.84 5.72 6.18
C ASP A 38 5.18 4.65 7.04
N LEU A 39 4.25 5.06 7.92
CA LEU A 39 3.46 4.13 8.73
C LEU A 39 2.62 3.18 7.88
N LEU A 40 2.06 3.65 6.77
CA LEU A 40 1.32 2.80 5.84
C LEU A 40 2.25 1.77 5.17
N ILE A 41 3.46 2.18 4.77
CA ILE A 41 4.47 1.26 4.21
C ILE A 41 4.84 0.19 5.24
N ASP A 42 5.09 0.57 6.50
CA ASP A 42 5.41 -0.38 7.57
C ASP A 42 4.28 -1.41 7.75
N VAL A 43 3.02 -0.96 7.73
CA VAL A 43 1.83 -1.82 7.82
C VAL A 43 1.74 -2.78 6.63
N LEU A 44 2.03 -2.31 5.41
CA LEU A 44 2.02 -3.14 4.21
C LEU A 44 3.14 -4.18 4.23
N LEU A 45 4.35 -3.80 4.66
CA LEU A 45 5.48 -4.71 4.83
C LEU A 45 5.20 -5.78 5.88
N GLN A 46 4.55 -5.40 6.99
CA GLN A 46 4.11 -6.35 8.00
C GLN A 46 3.12 -7.36 7.39
N GLU A 47 2.11 -6.92 6.65
CA GLU A 47 1.17 -7.82 5.99
C GLU A 47 1.82 -8.74 4.96
N PHE A 48 2.77 -8.20 4.18
CA PHE A 48 3.56 -8.96 3.23
C PHE A 48 4.30 -10.10 3.94
N SER A 49 4.98 -9.80 5.05
CA SER A 49 5.73 -10.81 5.81
C SER A 49 4.82 -11.90 6.41
N GLU A 50 3.61 -11.54 6.84
CA GLU A 50 2.69 -12.48 7.49
C GLU A 50 1.96 -13.38 6.49
N THR A 51 1.65 -12.85 5.31
CA THR A 51 0.66 -13.48 4.42
C THR A 51 1.00 -13.41 2.94
N GLY A 52 1.97 -12.58 2.56
CA GLY A 52 2.38 -12.35 1.17
C GLY A 52 3.51 -13.26 0.70
N VAL A 53 4.21 -13.95 1.60
CA VAL A 53 5.33 -14.84 1.27
C VAL A 53 4.83 -16.29 1.11
N GLY A 54 5.21 -16.93 0.01
CA GLY A 54 4.98 -18.33 -0.28
C GLY A 54 5.93 -19.27 0.47
N SER A 55 5.71 -20.58 0.32
CA SER A 55 6.58 -21.59 0.93
C SER A 55 7.98 -21.68 0.30
N ASP A 56 8.16 -21.04 -0.84
CA ASP A 56 9.38 -20.90 -1.64
C ASP A 56 10.09 -19.56 -1.40
N ASP A 57 9.69 -18.80 -0.37
CA ASP A 57 10.17 -17.46 -0.05
C ASP A 57 9.88 -16.39 -1.13
N GLU A 58 9.05 -16.72 -2.14
CA GLU A 58 8.62 -15.79 -3.19
C GLU A 58 7.27 -15.13 -2.86
N PRO A 59 6.96 -13.94 -3.41
CA PRO A 59 5.64 -13.33 -3.27
C PRO A 59 4.54 -14.25 -3.85
N ASN A 60 3.56 -14.59 -3.03
CA ASN A 60 2.33 -15.21 -3.50
C ASN A 60 1.40 -14.16 -4.15
N HIS A 61 0.23 -14.57 -4.64
CA HIS A 61 -0.71 -13.65 -5.31
C HIS A 61 -1.02 -12.39 -4.47
N ARG A 62 -1.20 -12.56 -3.15
CA ARG A 62 -1.46 -11.43 -2.24
C ARG A 62 -0.20 -10.61 -2.01
N GLY A 63 0.97 -11.25 -1.93
CA GLY A 63 2.27 -10.58 -1.84
C GLY A 63 2.51 -9.63 -3.01
N VAL A 64 2.27 -10.08 -4.25
CA VAL A 64 2.38 -9.24 -5.46
C VAL A 64 1.46 -8.02 -5.39
N GLU A 65 0.22 -8.18 -4.93
CA GLU A 65 -0.70 -7.04 -4.77
C GLU A 65 -0.24 -6.04 -3.70
N ILE A 66 0.39 -6.54 -2.63
CA ILE A 66 0.96 -5.68 -1.58
C ILE A 66 2.20 -4.93 -2.12
N GLU A 67 3.06 -5.57 -2.90
CA GLU A 67 4.20 -4.92 -3.57
C GLU A 67 3.72 -3.79 -4.51
N GLU A 68 2.71 -4.05 -5.36
CA GLU A 68 2.12 -3.04 -6.22
C GLU A 68 1.57 -1.83 -5.42
N MET A 69 1.03 -2.08 -4.22
CA MET A 69 0.56 -1.01 -3.33
C MET A 69 1.70 -0.23 -2.68
N ILE A 70 2.78 -0.89 -2.27
CA ILE A 70 3.98 -0.23 -1.73
C ILE A 70 4.59 0.68 -2.81
N ASP A 71 4.76 0.17 -4.02
CA ASP A 71 5.26 0.95 -5.17
C ASP A 71 4.36 2.16 -5.44
N PHE A 72 3.04 1.97 -5.38
CA PHE A 72 2.09 3.07 -5.56
C PHE A 72 2.24 4.15 -4.49
N VAL A 73 2.30 3.77 -3.20
CA VAL A 73 2.49 4.72 -2.08
C VAL A 73 3.84 5.43 -2.19
N GLY A 74 4.91 4.71 -2.54
CA GLY A 74 6.24 5.27 -2.78
C GLY A 74 6.25 6.30 -3.91
N SER A 75 5.58 6.00 -5.02
CA SER A 75 5.51 6.91 -6.18
C SER A 75 4.80 8.24 -5.87
N ILE A 76 3.83 8.25 -4.94
CA ILE A 76 3.18 9.48 -4.46
C ILE A 76 4.18 10.32 -3.67
N ALA A 77 5.04 9.68 -2.89
CA ALA A 77 6.04 10.39 -2.10
C ALA A 77 7.07 11.11 -2.97
N ASP A 78 7.54 10.44 -4.02
CA ASP A 78 8.46 11.03 -4.99
C ASP A 78 7.82 12.21 -5.74
N GLN A 79 6.53 12.11 -6.12
CA GLN A 79 5.79 13.19 -6.78
C GLN A 79 5.58 14.41 -5.88
N ASN A 80 5.24 14.21 -4.62
CA ASN A 80 5.05 15.30 -3.67
C ASN A 80 6.37 16.05 -3.38
N ARG A 81 7.49 15.32 -3.35
CA ARG A 81 8.82 15.92 -3.19
C ARG A 81 9.21 16.74 -4.42
N ALA A 82 9.05 16.19 -5.62
CA ALA A 82 9.36 16.89 -6.86
C ALA A 82 8.47 18.12 -7.12
N SER A 83 7.24 18.14 -6.61
CA SER A 83 6.32 19.28 -6.73
C SER A 83 6.58 20.40 -5.70
N SER A 84 7.40 20.13 -4.70
CA SER A 84 7.75 21.08 -3.63
C SER A 84 9.11 21.76 -3.85
N GLU A 85 9.80 21.42 -4.94
CA GLU A 85 11.07 22.02 -5.39
C GLU A 85 10.87 23.14 -6.43
#